data_AF-A0A100JMP3-F1
#
_entry.id   AF-A0A100JMP3-F1
#
_cell.length_a   1.000
_cell.length_b   1.000
_cell.length_c   1.000
_cell.angle_alpha   90.00
_cell.angle_beta   90.00
_cell.angle_gamma   90.00
#
_symmetry.space_group_name_H-M   'P 1'
#
loop_
_entity.id
_entity.type
_entity.pdbx_description
1 polymer ?
#
loop_
_entity_poly.entity_id
_entity_poly.type
_entity_poly.pdbx_seq_one_letter_code
_entity_poly.pdbx_strand_id
1 'polypeptide(L)'
;MSAEYATFGLAPAMRAGGVLANGDYQVHRDFVDFIVDGRPLLFQLSDLDAVSPLASDVPPSIFTAQVHGLLLEADAPLTDGRYVIYGCPECADLGCGAVTAVIERAGEDVVWRDFAWQTGEVADLERNGYTGIGPFLFRGPEYRGALRSLLSRSATEPSARRRVLLIGARVAVLARLAAALRAIGIGTDLAQDAAGVPDEELRAYGAVVFGRAVREADRAAVRLAFDRAGVTVAYVDGLAPIIPLLVAQIEHALDRSPEQQRRLTRLVAAGGQAGIEITSTCRVELTAYRLDRLYRPHTYRFFDGILPAGRHRIGLDPKAVKGESFIVARTAGTVLVEPMAR
;
A
#
# COMPACT_ATOMS: atom_id res chain seq x y z
N MET A 1 -34.92 -14.09 22.06
CA MET A 1 -34.16 -12.85 21.82
C MET A 1 -33.72 -12.89 20.37
N SER A 2 -34.25 -12.01 19.52
CA SER A 2 -33.79 -11.93 18.12
C SER A 2 -32.33 -11.50 18.15
N ALA A 3 -31.43 -12.29 17.55
CA ALA A 3 -30.07 -11.84 17.34
C ALA A 3 -30.14 -10.55 16.52
N GLU A 4 -29.55 -9.47 17.03
CA GLU A 4 -29.48 -8.21 16.31
C GLU A 4 -28.62 -8.42 15.07
N TYR A 5 -29.15 -8.07 13.90
CA TYR A 5 -28.41 -8.18 12.65
C TYR A 5 -27.31 -7.12 12.62
N ALA A 6 -26.08 -7.56 12.37
CA ALA A 6 -24.98 -6.67 12.07
C ALA A 6 -25.00 -6.29 10.58
N THR A 7 -24.53 -5.09 10.26
CA THR A 7 -24.30 -4.66 8.87
C THR A 7 -22.95 -5.15 8.39
N PHE A 8 -22.86 -5.52 7.10
CA PHE A 8 -21.62 -5.94 6.47
C PHE A 8 -21.28 -5.03 5.29
N GLY A 9 -20.04 -4.55 5.26
CA GLY A 9 -19.52 -3.75 4.16
C GLY A 9 -18.04 -4.02 3.91
N LEU A 10 -17.53 -3.42 2.85
CA LEU A 10 -16.15 -3.55 2.40
C LEU A 10 -15.61 -2.17 2.11
N ALA A 11 -14.41 -1.86 2.59
CA ALA A 11 -13.75 -0.60 2.33
C ALA A 11 -12.28 -0.84 1.95
N PRO A 12 -11.71 -0.09 0.98
CA PRO A 12 -10.28 -0.07 0.78
C PRO A 12 -9.57 0.36 2.06
N ALA A 13 -8.53 -0.38 2.42
CA ALA A 13 -7.64 -0.09 3.52
C ALA A 13 -6.20 -0.27 3.08
N MET A 14 -5.29 0.32 3.85
CA MET A 14 -3.88 0.31 3.53
C MET A 14 -3.04 0.16 4.79
N ARG A 15 -2.11 -0.78 4.75
CA ARG A 15 -0.97 -0.86 5.64
C ARG A 15 0.19 -0.13 4.98
N ALA A 16 0.65 0.95 5.61
CA ALA A 16 1.84 1.65 5.14
C ALA A 16 3.08 0.77 5.31
N GLY A 17 3.89 0.67 4.25
CA GLY A 17 5.21 0.05 4.35
C GLY A 17 6.21 0.98 5.03
N GLY A 18 7.34 0.42 5.44
CA GLY A 18 8.38 1.13 6.17
C GLY A 18 9.72 0.40 6.19
N VAL A 19 10.78 1.12 6.57
CA VAL A 19 12.06 0.51 6.93
C VAL A 19 12.20 0.63 8.44
N LEU A 20 12.31 -0.51 9.10
CA LEU A 20 12.49 -0.61 10.54
C LEU A 20 13.91 -0.17 10.93
N ALA A 21 14.08 0.21 12.21
CA ALA A 21 15.35 0.73 12.71
C ALA A 21 16.52 -0.28 12.61
N ASN A 22 16.20 -1.58 12.51
CA ASN A 22 17.16 -2.67 12.35
C ASN A 22 17.50 -2.99 10.89
N GLY A 23 16.90 -2.27 9.92
CA GLY A 23 17.10 -2.50 8.49
C GLY A 23 16.14 -3.51 7.86
N ASP A 24 15.21 -4.07 8.64
CA ASP A 24 14.13 -4.89 8.12
C ASP A 24 13.10 -4.03 7.39
N TYR A 25 12.38 -4.65 6.46
CA TYR A 25 11.37 -3.98 5.65
C TYR A 25 9.98 -4.40 6.13
N GLN A 26 9.11 -3.40 6.35
CA GLN A 26 7.67 -3.59 6.48
C GLN A 26 7.04 -3.40 5.11
N VAL A 27 6.33 -4.42 4.65
CA VAL A 27 5.75 -4.37 3.33
C VAL A 27 4.45 -3.56 3.30
N HIS A 28 4.38 -2.62 2.36
CA HIS A 28 3.14 -1.92 2.08
C HIS A 28 2.09 -2.88 1.52
N ARG A 29 0.85 -2.80 2.02
CA ARG A 29 -0.27 -3.60 1.52
C ARG A 29 -1.49 -2.72 1.36
N ASP A 30 -2.07 -2.70 0.16
CA ASP A 30 -3.45 -2.28 0.00
C ASP A 30 -4.35 -3.51 0.04
N PHE A 31 -5.41 -3.46 0.82
CA PHE A 31 -6.33 -4.57 1.03
C PHE A 31 -7.76 -4.06 1.19
N VAL A 32 -8.71 -4.97 1.23
CA VAL A 32 -10.12 -4.66 1.49
C VAL A 32 -10.43 -5.04 2.93
N ASP A 33 -10.71 -4.04 3.76
CA ASP A 33 -11.12 -4.27 5.14
C ASP A 33 -12.62 -4.58 5.25
N PHE A 34 -12.99 -5.33 6.28
CA PHE A 34 -14.36 -5.67 6.62
C PHE A 34 -14.97 -4.56 7.48
N ILE A 35 -16.08 -4.00 7.03
CA ILE A 35 -16.84 -3.02 7.81
C ILE A 35 -18.00 -3.74 8.48
N VAL A 36 -17.99 -3.76 9.81
CA VAL A 36 -19.07 -4.33 10.64
C VAL A 36 -19.67 -3.21 11.46
N ASP A 37 -20.98 -2.99 11.34
CA ASP A 37 -21.70 -1.90 12.02
C ASP A 37 -21.10 -0.51 11.77
N GLY A 38 -20.74 -0.29 10.51
CA GLY A 38 -20.14 0.96 10.03
C GLY A 38 -18.72 1.22 10.52
N ARG A 39 -18.08 0.25 11.19
CA ARG A 39 -16.72 0.38 11.71
C ARG A 39 -15.78 -0.67 11.10
N PRO A 40 -14.54 -0.32 10.76
CA PRO A 40 -13.53 -1.29 10.36
C PRO A 40 -13.33 -2.34 11.45
N LEU A 41 -13.51 -3.62 11.12
CA LEU A 41 -13.39 -4.73 12.07
C LEU A 41 -11.96 -4.83 12.61
N LEU A 42 -10.94 -4.47 11.81
CA LEU A 42 -9.55 -4.43 12.24
C LEU A 42 -9.36 -3.53 13.47
N PHE A 43 -10.03 -2.38 13.53
CA PHE A 43 -9.96 -1.46 14.68
C PHE A 43 -10.64 -2.01 15.94
N GLN A 44 -11.50 -3.02 15.80
CA GLN A 44 -12.16 -3.65 16.93
C GLN A 44 -11.30 -4.75 17.57
N LEU A 45 -10.27 -5.24 16.86
CA LEU A 45 -9.48 -6.41 17.24
C LEU A 45 -8.16 -6.08 18.00
N SER A 46 -8.04 -4.87 18.56
CA SER A 46 -6.79 -4.31 19.14
C SER A 46 -5.74 -3.98 18.06
N ASP A 47 -4.77 -3.09 18.36
CA ASP A 47 -3.76 -2.53 17.44
C ASP A 47 -2.83 -3.58 16.78
N LEU A 48 -3.41 -4.44 15.94
CA LEU A 48 -2.78 -5.54 15.23
C LEU A 48 -2.18 -5.03 13.92
N ASP A 49 -0.92 -5.35 13.70
CA ASP A 49 -0.28 -5.20 12.40
C ASP A 49 -0.66 -6.37 11.48
N ALA A 50 -1.89 -6.37 10.99
CA ALA A 50 -2.46 -7.44 10.18
C ALA A 50 -3.29 -6.90 9.01
N VAL A 51 -3.42 -7.71 7.95
CA VAL A 51 -4.18 -7.35 6.74
C VAL A 51 -5.15 -8.48 6.38
N SER A 52 -6.28 -8.13 5.75
CA SER A 52 -7.20 -9.15 5.27
C SER A 52 -6.55 -10.02 4.16
N PRO A 53 -6.98 -11.27 3.95
CA PRO A 53 -6.58 -12.05 2.77
C PRO A 53 -7.00 -11.43 1.43
N LEU A 54 -7.88 -10.43 1.43
CA LEU A 54 -8.33 -9.66 0.27
C LEU A 54 -7.35 -8.53 -0.08
N ALA A 55 -6.04 -8.83 -0.05
CA ALA A 55 -5.00 -7.89 -0.41
C ALA A 55 -4.84 -7.78 -1.94
N SER A 56 -4.58 -6.58 -2.42
CA SER A 56 -4.56 -6.23 -3.85
C SER A 56 -3.35 -6.76 -4.62
N ASP A 57 -2.30 -7.14 -3.90
CA ASP A 57 -1.05 -7.69 -4.40
C ASP A 57 -1.04 -9.22 -4.43
N VAL A 58 -2.11 -9.85 -3.95
CA VAL A 58 -2.33 -11.30 -4.06
C VAL A 58 -2.71 -11.66 -5.51
N PRO A 59 -2.20 -12.77 -6.07
CA PRO A 59 -2.55 -13.19 -7.43
C PRO A 59 -4.06 -13.30 -7.64
N PRO A 60 -4.62 -12.94 -8.82
CA PRO A 60 -6.06 -12.92 -9.05
C PRO A 60 -6.78 -14.24 -8.76
N SER A 61 -6.14 -15.38 -9.03
CA SER A 61 -6.68 -16.72 -8.72
C SER A 61 -6.79 -16.96 -7.22
N ILE A 62 -5.79 -16.56 -6.45
CA ILE A 62 -5.80 -16.66 -4.99
C ILE A 62 -6.81 -15.67 -4.42
N PHE A 63 -6.86 -14.42 -4.89
CA PHE A 63 -7.87 -13.44 -4.49
C PHE A 63 -9.29 -13.96 -4.73
N THR A 64 -9.54 -14.53 -5.92
CA THR A 64 -10.83 -15.13 -6.27
C THR A 64 -11.18 -16.30 -5.35
N ALA A 65 -10.22 -17.18 -5.06
CA ALA A 65 -10.41 -18.27 -4.11
C ALA A 65 -10.73 -17.78 -2.68
N GLN A 66 -10.08 -16.71 -2.21
CA GLN A 66 -10.38 -16.09 -0.92
C GLN A 66 -11.82 -15.57 -0.87
N VAL A 67 -12.28 -14.89 -1.93
CA VAL A 67 -13.67 -14.42 -2.02
C VAL A 67 -14.67 -15.58 -2.04
N HIS A 68 -14.39 -16.65 -2.81
CA HIS A 68 -15.25 -17.85 -2.82
C HIS A 68 -15.29 -18.57 -1.46
N GLY A 69 -14.17 -18.60 -0.73
CA GLY A 69 -14.12 -19.12 0.64
C GLY A 69 -15.03 -18.32 1.57
N LEU A 70 -14.94 -16.98 1.55
CA LEU A 70 -15.83 -16.11 2.35
C LEU A 70 -17.30 -16.22 1.94
N LEU A 71 -17.59 -16.51 0.66
CA LEU A 71 -18.94 -16.80 0.18
C LEU A 71 -19.48 -18.18 0.63
N LEU A 72 -18.65 -18.99 1.30
CA LEU A 72 -18.94 -20.38 1.67
C LEU A 72 -19.27 -21.24 0.45
N GLU A 73 -18.58 -20.99 -0.67
CA GLU A 73 -18.65 -21.77 -1.92
C GLU A 73 -17.50 -22.79 -2.02
N ALA A 74 -16.52 -22.70 -1.13
CA ALA A 74 -15.44 -23.66 -0.93
C ALA A 74 -15.39 -24.07 0.56
N ASP A 75 -14.73 -25.20 0.85
CA ASP A 75 -14.51 -25.65 2.22
C ASP A 75 -13.63 -24.67 3.01
N ALA A 76 -13.80 -24.67 4.33
CA ALA A 76 -13.01 -23.81 5.20
C ALA A 76 -11.51 -24.14 5.09
N PRO A 77 -10.63 -23.13 4.99
CA PRO A 77 -9.20 -23.34 4.79
C PRO A 77 -8.50 -23.85 6.04
N LEU A 78 -9.10 -23.71 7.22
CA LEU A 78 -8.57 -24.19 8.49
C LEU A 78 -9.51 -25.21 9.14
N THR A 79 -8.96 -26.01 10.03
CA THR A 79 -9.69 -26.97 10.86
C THR A 79 -10.81 -26.27 11.64
N ASP A 80 -11.87 -27.01 11.94
CA ASP A 80 -13.06 -26.54 12.68
C ASP A 80 -13.85 -25.42 11.98
N GLY A 81 -13.82 -25.36 10.65
CA GLY A 81 -14.63 -24.41 9.89
C GLY A 81 -14.13 -22.97 9.97
N ARG A 82 -12.83 -22.79 10.27
CA ARG A 82 -12.23 -21.48 10.50
C ARG A 82 -11.67 -20.84 9.24
N TYR A 83 -11.75 -19.53 9.21
CA TYR A 83 -11.25 -18.67 8.13
C TYR A 83 -10.30 -17.64 8.71
N VAL A 84 -9.26 -17.31 7.95
CA VAL A 84 -8.38 -16.17 8.25
C VAL A 84 -9.14 -14.90 7.94
N ILE A 85 -9.33 -14.04 8.94
CA ILE A 85 -9.94 -12.72 8.78
C ILE A 85 -8.84 -11.67 8.59
N TYR A 86 -7.77 -11.75 9.39
CA TYR A 86 -6.57 -10.94 9.23
C TYR A 86 -5.33 -11.80 9.46
N GLY A 87 -4.34 -11.71 8.58
CA GLY A 87 -3.11 -12.48 8.65
C GLY A 87 -1.87 -11.59 8.68
N CYS A 88 -0.72 -12.23 8.93
CA CYS A 88 0.58 -11.58 8.87
C CYS A 88 0.78 -10.91 7.50
N PRO A 89 1.06 -9.59 7.46
CA PRO A 89 1.20 -8.86 6.21
C PRO A 89 2.45 -9.27 5.42
N GLU A 90 3.43 -9.91 6.05
CA GLU A 90 4.71 -10.26 5.41
C GLU A 90 4.64 -11.60 4.67
N CYS A 91 4.08 -12.63 5.31
CA CYS A 91 4.14 -14.01 4.82
C CYS A 91 2.77 -14.68 4.67
N ALA A 92 1.70 -14.11 5.22
CA ALA A 92 0.37 -14.74 5.34
C ALA A 92 0.39 -16.14 6.00
N ASP A 93 1.47 -16.50 6.68
CA ASP A 93 1.65 -17.79 7.34
C ASP A 93 0.93 -17.79 8.69
N LEU A 94 0.14 -18.85 8.94
CA LEU A 94 -0.58 -19.02 10.19
C LEU A 94 0.35 -19.04 11.41
N GLY A 95 1.55 -19.60 11.28
CA GLY A 95 2.57 -19.67 12.32
C GLY A 95 3.09 -18.31 12.79
N CYS A 96 3.04 -17.29 11.92
CA CYS A 96 3.32 -15.90 12.33
C CYS A 96 2.16 -15.27 13.13
N GLY A 97 0.98 -15.88 13.05
CA GLY A 97 -0.23 -15.47 13.73
C GLY A 97 -1.25 -14.82 12.82
N ALA A 98 -2.51 -15.17 13.05
CA ALA A 98 -3.65 -14.65 12.33
C ALA A 98 -4.86 -14.50 13.26
N VAL A 99 -5.68 -13.50 13.01
CA VAL A 99 -7.05 -13.47 13.52
C VAL A 99 -7.89 -14.39 12.66
N THR A 100 -8.48 -15.40 13.28
CA THR A 100 -9.36 -16.37 12.61
C THR A 100 -10.74 -16.38 13.27
N ALA A 101 -11.77 -16.71 12.49
CA ALA A 101 -13.14 -16.85 12.99
C ALA A 101 -13.82 -18.04 12.32
N VAL A 102 -14.84 -18.59 12.99
CA VAL A 102 -15.74 -19.55 12.35
C VAL A 102 -16.73 -18.76 11.50
N ILE A 103 -16.85 -19.14 10.22
CA ILE A 103 -17.84 -18.58 9.30
C ILE A 103 -18.74 -19.72 8.85
N GLU A 104 -20.03 -19.61 9.13
CA GLU A 104 -21.00 -20.66 8.80
C GLU A 104 -22.32 -20.07 8.30
N ARG A 105 -23.10 -20.91 7.61
CA ARG A 105 -24.44 -20.53 7.13
C ARG A 105 -25.44 -20.65 8.28
N ALA A 106 -26.20 -19.60 8.51
CA ALA A 106 -27.33 -19.56 9.42
C ALA A 106 -28.63 -19.44 8.60
N GLY A 107 -29.08 -20.55 8.01
CA GLY A 107 -30.16 -20.52 7.03
C GLY A 107 -29.73 -19.81 5.74
N GLU A 108 -30.42 -18.74 5.36
CA GLU A 108 -30.02 -17.89 4.22
C GLU A 108 -28.93 -16.87 4.59
N ASP A 109 -28.73 -16.64 5.89
CA ASP A 109 -27.81 -15.66 6.46
C ASP A 109 -26.43 -16.28 6.76
N VAL A 110 -25.48 -15.44 7.16
CA VAL A 110 -24.10 -15.84 7.48
C VAL A 110 -23.75 -15.35 8.87
N VAL A 111 -23.15 -16.22 9.69
CA VAL A 111 -22.68 -15.86 11.03
C VAL A 111 -21.15 -15.96 11.11
N TRP A 112 -20.53 -14.92 11.66
CA TRP A 112 -19.12 -14.93 12.04
C TRP A 112 -19.05 -15.01 13.56
N ARG A 113 -18.40 -16.04 14.11
CA ARG A 113 -18.28 -16.26 15.55
C ARG A 113 -16.91 -16.76 15.96
N ASP A 114 -16.69 -16.81 17.26
CA ASP A 114 -15.49 -17.40 17.87
C ASP A 114 -14.20 -16.80 17.32
N PHE A 115 -14.08 -15.46 17.32
CA PHE A 115 -12.85 -14.82 16.86
C PHE A 115 -11.70 -15.16 17.82
N ALA A 116 -10.54 -15.52 17.28
CA ALA A 116 -9.35 -15.80 18.07
C ALA A 116 -8.06 -15.46 17.34
N TRP A 117 -7.02 -15.18 18.10
CA TRP A 117 -5.65 -15.18 17.61
C TRP A 117 -5.13 -16.62 17.54
N GLN A 118 -4.74 -17.05 16.35
CA GLN A 118 -4.35 -18.42 16.05
C GLN A 118 -2.95 -18.45 15.41
N THR A 119 -2.07 -19.29 15.97
CA THR A 119 -0.69 -19.52 15.48
C THR A 119 -0.40 -20.98 15.13
N GLY A 120 -1.38 -21.88 15.32
CA GLY A 120 -1.23 -23.32 15.11
C GLY A 120 -2.51 -23.92 14.56
N GLU A 121 -2.52 -25.25 14.39
CA GLU A 121 -3.64 -25.96 13.74
C GLU A 121 -4.99 -25.78 14.47
N VAL A 122 -4.96 -25.80 15.81
CA VAL A 122 -6.16 -25.64 16.65
C VAL A 122 -6.13 -24.27 17.34
N ALA A 123 -7.28 -23.59 17.35
CA ALA A 123 -7.45 -22.32 18.05
C ALA A 123 -7.80 -22.55 19.54
N ASP A 124 -7.05 -21.90 20.43
CA ASP A 124 -7.32 -21.88 21.87
C ASP A 124 -8.20 -20.66 22.21
N LEU A 125 -9.52 -20.88 22.25
CA LEU A 125 -10.51 -19.82 22.48
C LEU A 125 -10.46 -19.26 23.91
N GLU A 126 -10.12 -20.09 24.90
CA GLU A 126 -10.06 -19.65 26.29
C GLU A 126 -8.90 -18.67 26.49
N ARG A 127 -7.76 -18.94 25.86
CA ARG A 127 -6.56 -18.11 26.03
C ARG A 127 -6.46 -16.96 25.03
N ASN A 128 -6.87 -17.19 23.78
CA ASN A 128 -6.60 -16.28 22.67
C ASN A 128 -7.89 -15.78 21.98
N GLY A 129 -9.07 -16.06 22.55
CA GLY A 129 -10.35 -15.59 22.03
C GLY A 129 -10.55 -14.08 22.23
N TYR A 130 -11.09 -13.41 21.21
CA TYR A 130 -11.50 -12.01 21.30
C TYR A 130 -12.85 -11.90 22.01
N THR A 131 -12.81 -11.82 23.34
CA THR A 131 -14.02 -11.65 24.16
C THR A 131 -14.69 -10.30 23.84
N GLY A 132 -15.99 -10.34 23.51
CA GLY A 132 -16.77 -9.15 23.13
C GLY A 132 -16.78 -8.82 21.64
N ILE A 133 -16.17 -9.64 20.78
CA ILE A 133 -16.28 -9.52 19.32
C ILE A 133 -17.14 -10.66 18.78
N GLY A 134 -18.22 -10.27 18.10
CA GLY A 134 -19.22 -11.21 17.60
C GLY A 134 -19.99 -11.94 18.73
N PRO A 135 -20.83 -12.91 18.38
CA PRO A 135 -21.13 -13.36 17.02
C PRO A 135 -21.83 -12.27 16.20
N PHE A 136 -21.43 -12.12 14.94
CA PHE A 136 -22.06 -11.19 14.00
C PHE A 136 -22.97 -11.98 13.06
N LEU A 137 -24.27 -11.67 13.07
CA LEU A 137 -25.23 -12.23 12.14
C LEU A 137 -25.47 -11.25 10.99
N PHE A 138 -25.10 -11.64 9.77
CA PHE A 138 -25.23 -10.81 8.58
C PHE A 138 -26.37 -11.29 7.69
N ARG A 139 -27.11 -10.33 7.11
CA ARG A 139 -28.12 -10.65 6.10
C ARG A 139 -27.44 -11.23 4.85
N GLY A 140 -27.85 -12.44 4.48
CA GLY A 140 -27.24 -13.20 3.39
C GLY A 140 -27.15 -12.46 2.05
N PRO A 141 -28.23 -11.80 1.57
CA PRO A 141 -28.18 -11.05 0.31
C PRO A 141 -27.18 -9.89 0.32
N GLU A 142 -27.11 -9.12 1.41
CA GLU A 142 -26.20 -7.99 1.55
C GLU A 142 -24.74 -8.45 1.63
N TYR A 143 -24.48 -9.47 2.47
CA TYR A 143 -23.17 -10.09 2.62
C TYR A 143 -22.61 -10.62 1.30
N ARG A 144 -23.41 -11.44 0.59
CA ARG A 144 -22.99 -12.02 -0.71
C ARG A 144 -22.87 -10.94 -1.78
N GLY A 145 -23.75 -9.95 -1.80
CA GLY A 145 -23.71 -8.83 -2.74
C GLY A 145 -22.42 -8.02 -2.60
N ALA A 146 -22.02 -7.70 -1.37
CA ALA A 146 -20.77 -7.01 -1.09
C ALA A 146 -19.56 -7.81 -1.60
N LEU A 147 -19.45 -9.10 -1.27
CA LEU A 147 -18.33 -9.93 -1.71
C LEU A 147 -18.28 -10.16 -3.23
N ARG A 148 -19.43 -10.42 -3.88
CA ARG A 148 -19.48 -10.58 -5.36
C ARG A 148 -19.13 -9.29 -6.11
N SER A 149 -19.32 -8.12 -5.50
CA SER A 149 -18.87 -6.85 -6.09
C SER A 149 -17.34 -6.82 -6.30
N LEU A 150 -16.56 -7.55 -5.49
CA LEU A 150 -15.11 -7.65 -5.66
C LEU A 150 -14.73 -8.44 -6.91
N LEU A 151 -15.50 -9.47 -7.27
CA LEU A 151 -15.26 -10.32 -8.45
C LEU A 151 -15.63 -9.62 -9.76
N SER A 152 -16.61 -8.73 -9.74
CA SER A 152 -16.99 -7.91 -10.91
C SER A 152 -16.07 -6.71 -11.12
N ARG A 153 -15.54 -6.16 -10.03
CA ARG A 153 -14.57 -5.06 -10.05
C ARG A 153 -13.17 -5.51 -10.49
N SER A 154 -12.76 -6.74 -10.16
CA SER A 154 -11.50 -7.33 -10.65
C SER A 154 -11.52 -7.64 -12.15
N ALA A 155 -12.70 -7.89 -12.75
CA ALA A 155 -12.87 -8.11 -14.18
C ALA A 155 -12.81 -6.81 -15.03
N THR A 156 -12.88 -5.62 -14.40
CA THR A 156 -13.00 -4.32 -15.09
C THR A 156 -12.00 -3.26 -14.58
N GLU A 157 -10.78 -3.68 -14.19
CA GLU A 157 -9.57 -2.91 -13.74
C GLU A 157 -9.37 -2.72 -12.21
N PRO A 158 -8.18 -3.03 -11.65
CA PRO A 158 -7.06 -2.05 -11.56
C PRO A 158 -5.59 -2.58 -11.49
N SER A 159 -5.27 -3.85 -11.77
CA SER A 159 -3.85 -4.32 -11.70
C SER A 159 -2.96 -3.73 -12.81
N ALA A 160 -3.55 -3.34 -13.93
CA ALA A 160 -2.86 -2.75 -15.08
C ALA A 160 -2.37 -1.30 -14.85
N ARG A 161 -2.56 -0.69 -13.67
CA ARG A 161 -2.12 0.71 -13.43
C ARG A 161 -1.08 0.89 -12.33
N ARG A 162 -0.65 -0.21 -11.70
CA ARG A 162 0.50 -0.23 -10.77
C ARG A 162 1.75 -0.84 -11.39
N ARG A 163 1.85 -0.83 -12.73
CA ARG A 163 3.12 -1.13 -13.40
C ARG A 163 3.83 0.15 -13.77
N VAL A 164 5.15 0.10 -13.66
CA VAL A 164 6.03 1.21 -13.95
C VAL A 164 7.09 0.78 -14.95
N LEU A 165 7.26 1.59 -16.00
CA LEU A 165 8.33 1.40 -16.96
C LEU A 165 9.58 2.13 -16.47
N LEU A 166 10.65 1.39 -16.19
CA LEU A 166 11.93 1.91 -15.74
C LEU A 166 12.88 2.06 -16.93
N ILE A 167 13.26 3.31 -17.25
CA ILE A 167 14.14 3.64 -18.36
C ILE A 167 15.47 4.18 -17.84
N GLY A 168 16.57 3.51 -18.17
CA GLY A 168 17.89 4.03 -17.79
C GLY A 168 19.09 3.16 -18.12
N ALA A 169 20.26 3.80 -18.14
CA ALA A 169 21.52 3.17 -18.51
C ALA A 169 22.17 2.33 -17.39
N ARG A 170 21.78 2.53 -16.11
CA ARG A 170 22.42 1.88 -14.96
C ARG A 170 21.63 0.65 -14.49
N VAL A 171 21.82 -0.47 -15.17
CA VAL A 171 21.10 -1.74 -14.92
C VAL A 171 21.07 -2.14 -13.45
N ALA A 172 22.19 -2.04 -12.73
CA ALA A 172 22.25 -2.42 -11.32
C ALA A 172 21.36 -1.57 -10.40
N VAL A 173 21.23 -0.27 -10.67
CA VAL A 173 20.35 0.62 -9.89
C VAL A 173 18.90 0.33 -10.22
N LEU A 174 18.58 0.15 -11.51
CA LEU A 174 17.23 -0.17 -11.94
C LEU A 174 16.76 -1.54 -11.44
N ALA A 175 17.65 -2.54 -11.41
CA ALA A 175 17.33 -3.86 -10.87
C ALA A 175 17.01 -3.81 -9.36
N ARG A 176 17.78 -3.03 -8.58
CA ARG A 176 17.48 -2.81 -7.16
C ARG A 176 16.19 -2.04 -6.95
N LEU A 177 15.93 -1.03 -7.78
CA LEU A 177 14.68 -0.28 -7.75
C LEU A 177 13.49 -1.18 -8.11
N ALA A 178 13.61 -1.98 -9.17
CA ALA A 178 12.60 -2.95 -9.59
C ALA A 178 12.30 -3.96 -8.47
N ALA A 179 13.35 -4.48 -7.82
CA ALA A 179 13.20 -5.37 -6.67
C ALA A 179 12.46 -4.68 -5.50
N ALA A 180 12.83 -3.44 -5.16
CA ALA A 180 12.18 -2.68 -4.11
C ALA A 180 10.71 -2.35 -4.43
N LEU A 181 10.40 -1.99 -5.68
CA LEU A 181 9.05 -1.71 -6.15
C LEU A 181 8.18 -2.97 -6.16
N ARG A 182 8.71 -4.09 -6.64
CA ARG A 182 8.02 -5.39 -6.59
C ARG A 182 7.74 -5.81 -5.15
N ALA A 183 8.68 -5.57 -4.24
CA ALA A 183 8.51 -5.85 -2.82
C ALA A 183 7.34 -5.06 -2.20
N ILE A 184 6.95 -3.90 -2.77
CA ILE A 184 5.78 -3.11 -2.34
C ILE A 184 4.58 -3.23 -3.29
N GLY A 185 4.53 -4.29 -4.12
CA GLY A 185 3.37 -4.59 -4.98
C GLY A 185 3.28 -3.75 -6.27
N ILE A 186 4.35 -3.04 -6.65
CA ILE A 186 4.42 -2.29 -7.91
C ILE A 186 5.14 -3.13 -8.96
N GLY A 187 4.41 -3.47 -10.03
CA GLY A 187 4.96 -4.19 -11.18
C GLY A 187 5.99 -3.32 -11.90
N THR A 188 7.07 -3.93 -12.41
CA THR A 188 8.14 -3.17 -13.06
C THR A 188 8.70 -3.91 -14.26
N ASP A 189 8.82 -3.15 -15.34
CA ASP A 189 9.49 -3.57 -16.56
C ASP A 189 10.68 -2.64 -16.82
N LEU A 190 11.77 -3.23 -17.29
CA LEU A 190 13.01 -2.53 -17.55
C LEU A 190 13.19 -2.41 -19.05
N ALA A 191 13.43 -1.19 -19.53
CA ALA A 191 13.75 -0.94 -20.92
C ALA A 191 14.89 0.07 -21.05
N GLN A 192 15.67 -0.04 -22.13
CA GLN A 192 16.70 0.95 -22.46
C GLN A 192 16.10 2.16 -23.21
N ASP A 193 15.03 1.93 -23.97
CA ASP A 193 14.18 2.91 -24.64
C ASP A 193 12.72 2.37 -24.68
N ALA A 194 11.79 3.14 -25.24
CA ALA A 194 10.41 2.68 -25.51
C ALA A 194 10.19 2.33 -26.99
N ALA A 195 11.25 2.15 -27.78
CA ALA A 195 11.12 1.89 -29.21
C ALA A 195 10.64 0.44 -29.43
N GLY A 196 9.49 0.29 -30.08
CA GLY A 196 8.95 -1.02 -30.44
C GLY A 196 8.05 -1.68 -29.38
N VAL A 197 7.72 -0.99 -28.27
CA VAL A 197 6.70 -1.45 -27.32
C VAL A 197 5.30 -1.26 -27.96
N PRO A 198 4.47 -2.31 -28.06
CA PRO A 198 3.12 -2.18 -28.61
C PRO A 198 2.24 -1.24 -27.80
N ASP A 199 1.35 -0.49 -28.46
CA ASP A 199 0.43 0.47 -27.80
C ASP A 199 -0.44 -0.18 -26.71
N GLU A 200 -0.80 -1.45 -26.88
CA GLU A 200 -1.56 -2.22 -25.88
C GLU A 200 -0.76 -2.43 -24.58
N GLU A 201 0.55 -2.63 -24.69
CA GLU A 201 1.44 -2.76 -23.54
C GLU A 201 1.68 -1.41 -22.85
N LEU A 202 1.75 -0.32 -23.63
CA LEU A 202 1.90 1.04 -23.09
C LEU A 202 0.73 1.43 -22.17
N ARG A 203 -0.49 0.97 -22.46
CA ARG A 203 -1.68 1.20 -21.63
C ARG A 203 -1.59 0.57 -20.24
N ALA A 204 -0.72 -0.42 -20.06
CA ALA A 204 -0.55 -1.13 -18.80
C ALA A 204 0.40 -0.42 -17.82
N TYR A 205 0.97 0.74 -18.16
CA TYR A 205 1.86 1.49 -17.28
C TYR A 205 1.17 2.71 -16.67
N GLY A 206 1.24 2.84 -15.34
CA GLY A 206 0.74 4.01 -14.60
C GLY A 206 1.78 5.12 -14.45
N ALA A 207 3.07 4.77 -14.53
CA ALA A 207 4.17 5.73 -14.52
C ALA A 207 5.36 5.26 -15.38
N VAL A 208 6.15 6.22 -15.84
CA VAL A 208 7.44 6.04 -16.52
C VAL A 208 8.52 6.75 -15.71
N VAL A 209 9.59 6.05 -15.37
CA VAL A 209 10.69 6.59 -14.55
C VAL A 209 11.94 6.68 -15.37
N PHE A 210 12.48 7.88 -15.50
CA PHE A 210 13.74 8.15 -16.18
C PHE A 210 14.89 8.18 -15.18
N GLY A 211 15.92 7.38 -15.43
CA GLY A 211 17.19 7.50 -14.73
C GLY A 211 17.87 8.84 -15.04
N ARG A 212 18.60 9.39 -14.05
CA ARG A 212 19.31 10.68 -14.17
C ARG A 212 20.24 10.79 -15.39
N ALA A 213 20.76 9.67 -15.90
CA ALA A 213 21.69 9.61 -17.03
C ALA A 213 21.02 9.50 -18.41
N VAL A 214 19.68 9.37 -18.48
CA VAL A 214 18.95 9.30 -19.75
C VAL A 214 18.95 10.68 -20.42
N ARG A 215 19.28 10.73 -21.72
CA ARG A 215 19.35 12.00 -22.46
C ARG A 215 17.96 12.54 -22.76
N GLU A 216 17.85 13.86 -22.92
CA GLU A 216 16.56 14.51 -23.19
C GLU A 216 15.90 14.02 -24.48
N ALA A 217 16.69 13.72 -25.53
CA ALA A 217 16.17 13.16 -26.77
C ALA A 217 15.49 11.79 -26.56
N ASP A 218 16.08 10.93 -25.71
CA ASP A 218 15.54 9.62 -25.39
C ASP A 218 14.23 9.76 -24.57
N ARG A 219 14.19 10.72 -23.63
CA ARG A 219 12.99 11.04 -22.85
C ARG A 219 11.86 11.54 -23.75
N ALA A 220 12.16 12.44 -24.68
CA ALA A 220 11.19 12.98 -25.62
C ALA A 220 10.61 11.90 -26.54
N ALA A 221 11.44 10.96 -27.00
CA ALA A 221 10.99 9.82 -27.80
C ALA A 221 10.00 8.93 -27.05
N VAL A 222 10.24 8.66 -25.76
CA VAL A 222 9.33 7.89 -24.90
C VAL A 222 8.02 8.65 -24.69
N ARG A 223 8.08 9.95 -24.39
CA ARG A 223 6.86 10.78 -24.25
C ARG A 223 6.00 10.72 -25.51
N LEU A 224 6.63 10.89 -26.68
CA LEU A 224 5.94 10.80 -27.97
C LEU A 224 5.32 9.42 -28.24
N ALA A 225 5.89 8.32 -27.73
CA ALA A 225 5.29 6.99 -27.86
C ALA A 225 3.98 6.88 -27.06
N PHE A 226 3.98 7.31 -25.80
CA PHE A 226 2.79 7.31 -24.95
C PHE A 226 1.71 8.29 -25.44
N ASP A 227 2.11 9.46 -25.95
CA ASP A 227 1.19 10.43 -26.55
C ASP A 227 0.49 9.85 -27.78
N ARG A 228 1.23 9.16 -28.66
CA ARG A 228 0.66 8.48 -29.85
C ARG A 228 -0.31 7.36 -29.48
N ALA A 229 -0.03 6.63 -28.40
CA ALA A 229 -0.92 5.58 -27.90
C ALA A 229 -2.17 6.13 -27.17
N GLY A 230 -2.23 7.45 -26.91
CA GLY A 230 -3.33 8.12 -26.24
C GLY A 230 -3.45 7.79 -24.75
N VAL A 231 -2.31 7.50 -24.09
CA VAL A 231 -2.27 7.07 -22.68
C VAL A 231 -1.80 8.21 -21.78
N THR A 232 -2.58 8.56 -20.77
CA THR A 232 -2.14 9.50 -19.73
C THR A 232 -1.31 8.78 -18.67
N VAL A 233 -0.01 9.07 -18.61
CA VAL A 233 0.95 8.43 -17.71
C VAL A 233 1.70 9.46 -16.85
N ALA A 234 2.13 9.09 -15.64
CA ALA A 234 2.98 9.96 -14.83
C ALA A 234 4.45 9.83 -15.28
N TYR A 235 5.14 10.95 -15.53
CA TYR A 235 6.58 10.93 -15.81
C TYR A 235 7.35 11.33 -14.55
N VAL A 236 8.33 10.50 -14.16
CA VAL A 236 9.17 10.72 -12.99
C VAL A 236 10.62 10.83 -13.42
N ASP A 237 11.22 11.98 -13.19
CA ASP A 237 12.67 12.15 -13.29
C ASP A 237 13.32 11.74 -11.96
N GLY A 238 14.10 10.66 -11.99
CA GLY A 238 14.77 10.15 -10.79
C GLY A 238 15.76 11.17 -10.24
N LEU A 239 15.50 11.70 -9.04
CA LEU A 239 16.25 12.81 -8.44
C LEU A 239 17.69 12.40 -8.10
N ALA A 240 17.84 11.23 -7.48
CA ALA A 240 19.12 10.66 -7.10
C ALA A 240 19.06 9.13 -7.11
N PRO A 241 20.19 8.41 -7.30
CA PRO A 241 20.25 6.95 -7.26
C PRO A 241 20.16 6.39 -5.82
N ILE A 242 19.19 6.88 -5.05
CA ILE A 242 18.88 6.49 -3.68
C ILE A 242 17.56 5.71 -3.74
N ILE A 243 17.60 4.39 -3.53
CA ILE A 243 16.44 3.52 -3.78
C ILE A 243 15.19 3.97 -2.97
N PRO A 244 15.28 4.23 -1.65
CA PRO A 244 14.11 4.69 -0.89
C PRO A 244 13.52 6.02 -1.38
N LEU A 245 14.36 6.94 -1.88
CA LEU A 245 13.90 8.19 -2.47
C LEU A 245 13.17 7.95 -3.80
N LEU A 246 13.73 7.11 -4.67
CA LEU A 246 13.12 6.78 -5.96
C LEU A 246 11.79 6.06 -5.77
N VAL A 247 11.70 5.14 -4.81
CA VAL A 247 10.44 4.50 -4.42
C VAL A 247 9.42 5.55 -3.98
N ALA A 248 9.81 6.46 -3.08
CA ALA A 248 8.93 7.54 -2.62
C ALA A 248 8.46 8.47 -3.75
N GLN A 249 9.32 8.77 -4.73
CA GLN A 249 8.95 9.55 -5.91
C GLN A 249 7.92 8.84 -6.78
N ILE A 250 8.04 7.51 -6.92
CA ILE A 250 7.14 6.70 -7.74
C ILE A 250 5.79 6.55 -7.04
N GLU A 251 5.78 6.28 -5.74
CA GLU A 251 4.56 6.29 -4.92
C GLU A 251 3.84 7.64 -5.05
N HIS A 252 4.57 8.74 -4.91
CA HIS A 252 4.03 10.10 -5.06
C HIS A 252 3.41 10.33 -6.44
N ALA A 253 4.06 9.85 -7.51
CA ALA A 253 3.56 10.01 -8.88
C ALA A 253 2.38 9.10 -9.24
N LEU A 254 2.30 7.92 -8.62
CA LEU A 254 1.20 6.97 -8.80
C LEU A 254 -0.04 7.34 -7.97
N ASP A 255 0.09 8.16 -6.92
CA ASP A 255 -1.05 8.63 -6.13
C ASP A 255 -1.96 9.54 -6.97
N ARG A 256 -3.14 9.01 -7.33
CA ARG A 256 -4.21 9.72 -8.06
C ARG A 256 -5.39 10.13 -7.17
N SER A 257 -5.27 9.96 -5.86
CA SER A 257 -6.33 10.31 -4.92
C SER A 257 -6.66 11.81 -5.02
N PRO A 258 -7.94 12.23 -5.00
CA PRO A 258 -8.30 13.63 -4.91
C PRO A 258 -7.64 14.31 -3.71
N GLU A 259 -7.20 15.56 -3.84
CA GLU A 259 -6.52 16.28 -2.76
C GLU A 259 -7.33 16.32 -1.46
N GLN A 260 -8.66 16.36 -1.55
CA GLN A 260 -9.55 16.38 -0.38
C GLN A 260 -9.51 15.07 0.43
N GLN A 261 -9.05 13.98 -0.17
CA GLN A 261 -8.91 12.67 0.47
C GLN A 261 -7.50 12.44 1.03
N ARG A 262 -6.56 13.36 0.79
CA ARG A 262 -5.17 13.25 1.25
C ARG A 262 -5.00 13.92 2.61
N ARG A 263 -4.36 13.21 3.53
CA ARG A 263 -4.00 13.76 4.86
C ARG A 263 -2.84 14.74 4.76
N LEU A 264 -1.90 14.47 3.86
CA LEU A 264 -0.75 15.32 3.57
C LEU A 264 -0.92 15.89 2.17
N THR A 265 -1.11 17.20 2.06
CA THR A 265 -1.43 17.86 0.79
C THR A 265 -0.27 18.67 0.24
N ARG A 266 0.68 19.07 1.10
CA ARG A 266 1.82 19.87 0.69
C ARG A 266 3.08 19.53 1.46
N LEU A 267 4.20 19.55 0.74
CA LEU A 267 5.55 19.56 1.26
C LEU A 267 6.29 20.71 0.59
N VAL A 268 7.09 21.45 1.35
CA VAL A 268 8.01 22.48 0.86
C VAL A 268 9.32 22.31 1.63
N ALA A 269 10.43 22.19 0.93
CA ALA A 269 11.75 22.06 1.54
C ALA A 269 12.61 23.26 1.15
N ALA A 270 12.84 24.18 2.11
CA ALA A 270 13.63 25.39 1.87
C ALA A 270 14.30 25.88 3.15
N GLY A 271 15.49 26.48 3.03
CA GLY A 271 16.15 27.20 4.13
C GLY A 271 16.43 26.34 5.37
N GLY A 272 16.66 25.03 5.21
CA GLY A 272 16.88 24.12 6.34
C GLY A 272 15.60 23.72 7.08
N GLN A 273 14.43 23.93 6.48
CA GLN A 273 13.14 23.58 7.06
C GLN A 273 12.27 22.79 6.08
N ALA A 274 11.43 21.92 6.64
CA ALA A 274 10.33 21.28 5.93
C ALA A 274 9.01 21.91 6.39
N GLY A 275 8.32 22.57 5.46
CA GLY A 275 6.95 23.02 5.63
C GLY A 275 5.99 21.95 5.12
N ILE A 276 5.05 21.53 5.95
CA ILE A 276 4.02 20.54 5.56
C ILE A 276 2.62 21.06 5.88
N GLU A 277 1.66 20.65 5.07
CA GLU A 277 0.24 20.98 5.26
C GLU A 277 -0.57 19.68 5.42
N ILE A 278 -1.28 19.60 6.54
CA ILE A 278 -2.02 18.43 6.97
C ILE A 278 -3.50 18.78 7.10
N THR A 279 -4.38 17.97 6.54
CA THR A 279 -5.84 18.20 6.55
C THR A 279 -6.54 17.57 7.76
N SER A 280 -5.93 16.55 8.38
CA SER A 280 -6.46 15.84 9.54
C SER A 280 -5.33 15.32 10.44
N THR A 281 -5.52 15.32 11.76
CA THR A 281 -4.51 14.83 12.71
C THR A 281 -4.01 13.43 12.33
N CYS A 282 -2.71 13.30 12.12
CA CYS A 282 -2.08 12.02 11.75
C CYS A 282 -0.62 11.97 12.17
N ARG A 283 -0.08 10.74 12.21
CA ARG A 283 1.36 10.53 12.33
C ARG A 283 2.05 10.91 11.02
N VAL A 284 3.14 11.65 11.11
CA VAL A 284 3.97 12.06 9.98
C VAL A 284 5.40 11.66 10.26
N GLU A 285 6.04 11.02 9.28
CA GLU A 285 7.47 10.77 9.27
C GLU A 285 8.13 11.68 8.24
N LEU A 286 9.17 12.42 8.65
CA LEU A 286 10.01 13.20 7.76
C LEU A 286 11.43 12.66 7.74
N THR A 287 11.88 12.30 6.54
CA THR A 287 13.21 11.76 6.29
C THR A 287 13.92 12.60 5.23
N ALA A 288 15.15 13.00 5.53
CA ALA A 288 16.03 13.68 4.58
C ALA A 288 17.04 12.68 4.00
N TYR A 289 17.12 12.63 2.67
CA TYR A 289 18.16 11.92 1.93
C TYR A 289 19.15 12.93 1.36
N ARG A 290 20.44 12.68 1.55
CA ARG A 290 21.52 13.57 1.11
C ARG A 290 22.56 12.81 0.32
N LEU A 291 23.02 13.38 -0.78
CA LEU A 291 24.23 12.94 -1.48
C LEU A 291 25.40 13.82 -1.07
N ASP A 292 26.48 13.20 -0.61
CA ASP A 292 27.74 13.90 -0.42
C ASP A 292 28.46 14.16 -1.77
N ARG A 293 29.62 14.84 -1.72
CA ARG A 293 30.42 15.15 -2.91
C ARG A 293 30.97 13.91 -3.63
N LEU A 294 30.98 12.75 -2.96
CA LEU A 294 31.40 11.46 -3.49
C LEU A 294 30.19 10.60 -3.91
N TYR A 295 29.00 11.19 -4.00
CA TYR A 295 27.74 10.51 -4.33
C TYR A 295 27.34 9.40 -3.33
N ARG A 296 27.80 9.49 -2.08
CA ARG A 296 27.39 8.57 -1.02
C ARG A 296 26.07 9.03 -0.41
N PRO A 297 25.07 8.15 -0.32
CA PRO A 297 23.78 8.48 0.29
C PRO A 297 23.89 8.52 1.81
N HIS A 298 23.23 9.51 2.41
CA HIS A 298 23.01 9.61 3.84
C HIS A 298 21.53 9.82 4.12
N THR A 299 21.04 9.17 5.16
CA THR A 299 19.64 9.21 5.57
C THR A 299 19.53 9.81 6.96
N TYR A 300 18.63 10.77 7.14
CA TYR A 300 18.37 11.43 8.42
C TYR A 300 16.86 11.48 8.66
N ARG A 301 16.36 10.63 9.57
CA ARG A 301 15.00 10.78 10.10
C ARG A 301 15.03 11.89 11.14
N PHE A 302 14.35 13.00 10.86
CA PHE A 302 14.40 14.19 11.72
C PHE A 302 13.06 14.51 12.37
N PHE A 303 11.98 13.84 11.96
CA PHE A 303 10.71 13.89 12.64
C PHE A 303 9.93 12.59 12.47
N ASP A 304 9.34 12.14 13.57
CA ASP A 304 8.35 11.07 13.63
C ASP A 304 7.42 11.37 14.79
N GLY A 305 6.17 11.71 14.50
CA GLY A 305 5.21 12.12 15.53
C GLY A 305 3.84 12.46 14.98
N ILE A 306 2.90 12.68 15.88
CA ILE A 306 1.52 13.07 15.54
C ILE A 306 1.45 14.59 15.40
N LEU A 307 0.90 15.07 14.30
CA LEU A 307 0.67 16.48 14.04
C LEU A 307 -0.82 16.75 13.87
N PRO A 308 -1.38 17.81 14.47
CA PRO A 308 -2.77 18.20 14.25
C PRO A 308 -2.96 18.72 12.82
N ALA A 309 -4.22 18.87 12.39
CA ALA A 309 -4.52 19.55 11.13
C ALA A 309 -3.94 20.98 11.12
N GLY A 310 -3.43 21.41 9.97
CA GLY A 310 -2.83 22.73 9.78
C GLY A 310 -1.46 22.69 9.12
N ARG A 311 -0.77 23.84 9.18
CA ARG A 311 0.58 24.01 8.62
C ARG A 311 1.63 23.86 9.71
N HIS A 312 2.61 23.02 9.45
CA HIS A 312 3.71 22.76 10.37
C HIS A 312 5.03 23.10 9.70
N ARG A 313 5.97 23.62 10.51
CA ARG A 313 7.36 23.84 10.08
C ARG A 313 8.26 23.05 11.00
N ILE A 314 9.06 22.20 10.41
CA ILE A 314 9.98 21.33 11.13
C ILE A 314 11.40 21.68 10.70
N GLY A 315 12.23 22.03 11.68
CA GLY A 315 13.64 22.36 11.45
C GLY A 315 14.46 21.11 11.16
N LEU A 316 15.45 21.25 10.28
CA LEU A 316 16.43 20.20 9.99
C LEU A 316 17.79 20.58 10.57
N ASP A 317 18.56 19.57 10.97
CA ASP A 317 19.98 19.75 11.29
C ASP A 317 20.71 20.28 10.03
N PRO A 318 21.55 21.33 10.15
CA PRO A 318 22.38 21.82 9.04
C PRO A 318 23.19 20.73 8.31
N LYS A 319 23.55 19.64 8.99
CA LYS A 319 24.23 18.49 8.39
C LYS A 319 23.34 17.75 7.39
N ALA A 320 22.03 17.69 7.59
CA ALA A 320 21.09 17.00 6.72
C ALA A 320 20.84 17.72 5.38
N VAL A 321 21.12 19.03 5.32
CA VAL A 321 20.84 19.89 4.17
C VAL A 321 22.09 20.30 3.36
N LYS A 322 23.25 19.73 3.69
CA LYS A 322 24.52 20.04 3.02
C LYS A 322 24.65 19.28 1.69
N GLY A 323 24.55 19.97 0.56
CA GLY A 323 24.79 19.38 -0.77
C GLY A 323 23.52 19.25 -1.61
N GLU A 324 23.33 18.12 -2.29
CA GLU A 324 22.05 17.72 -2.88
C GLU A 324 21.25 16.96 -1.80
N SER A 325 20.14 17.55 -1.34
CA SER A 325 19.27 16.97 -0.31
C SER A 325 17.84 16.92 -0.80
N PHE A 326 17.11 15.89 -0.35
CA PHE A 326 15.73 15.61 -0.73
C PHE A 326 14.95 15.24 0.52
N ILE A 327 13.74 15.77 0.67
CA ILE A 327 12.87 15.50 1.80
C ILE A 327 11.74 14.60 1.34
N VAL A 328 11.51 13.53 2.10
CA VAL A 328 10.36 12.66 1.95
C VAL A 328 9.49 12.84 3.19
N ALA A 329 8.22 13.15 2.96
CA ALA A 329 7.20 13.19 3.98
C ALA A 329 6.24 12.02 3.77
N ARG A 330 6.05 11.18 4.79
CA ARG A 330 5.19 10.00 4.74
C ARG A 330 4.12 10.07 5.81
N THR A 331 2.91 9.68 5.42
CA THR A 331 1.77 9.40 6.29
C THR A 331 1.21 8.02 5.96
N ALA A 332 0.22 7.55 6.72
CA ALA A 332 -0.46 6.27 6.46
C ALA A 332 -1.21 6.21 5.11
N GLY A 333 -1.22 7.27 4.31
CA GLY A 333 -2.00 7.39 3.06
C GLY A 333 -1.27 8.04 1.90
N THR A 334 -0.24 8.84 2.18
CA THR A 334 0.33 9.76 1.18
C THR A 334 1.82 9.93 1.41
N VAL A 335 2.56 9.99 0.31
CA VAL A 335 3.98 10.31 0.26
C VAL A 335 4.16 11.55 -0.61
N LEU A 336 4.90 12.54 -0.09
CA LEU A 336 5.36 13.67 -0.87
C LEU A 336 6.89 13.69 -0.87
N VAL A 337 7.46 14.11 -1.99
CA VAL A 337 8.91 14.22 -2.17
C VAL A 337 9.23 15.60 -2.71
N GLU A 338 10.16 16.30 -2.06
CA GLU A 338 10.62 17.62 -2.51
C GLU A 338 12.15 17.71 -2.45
N PRO A 339 12.81 18.18 -3.52
CA PRO A 339 14.21 18.59 -3.43
C PRO A 339 14.35 19.80 -2.49
N MET A 340 15.40 19.81 -1.68
CA MET A 340 15.72 20.95 -0.83
C MET A 340 16.19 22.12 -1.71
N ALA A 341 15.39 23.18 -1.76
CA ALA A 341 15.81 24.44 -2.38
C ALA A 341 16.91 25.08 -1.53
N ARG A 342 17.96 25.55 -2.21
CA ARG A 342 19.04 26.33 -1.57
C ARG A 342 18.58 27.75 -1.27
#